data_AF-A0A432HSC6-F1
#
_entry.id   AF-A0A432HSC6-F1
#
_cell.length_a   1.000
_cell.length_b   1.000
_cell.length_c   1.000
_cell.angle_alpha   90.00
_cell.angle_beta   90.00
_cell.angle_gamma   90.00
#
_symmetry.space_group_name_H-M   'P 1'
#
loop_
_entity.id
_entity.type
_entity.pdbx_description
1 polymer ?
#
loop_
_entity_poly.entity_id
_entity_poly.type
_entity_poly.pdbx_seq_one_letter_code
_entity_poly.pdbx_strand_id
1 'polypeptide(L)' 'MIRHGLNELEKWKTRPRRKPLVIRGARQVGKTWLVREFARTHFENLVEINFDGWWNQPIKAYS' A
#
# COMPACT_ATOMS: atom_id res chain seq x y z
N MET A 1 3.49 15.88 -1.41
CA MET A 1 3.85 14.56 -1.99
C MET A 1 2.84 13.46 -1.62
N ILE A 2 2.55 13.22 -0.33
CA ILE A 2 1.63 12.15 0.14
C ILE A 2 0.19 12.28 -0.41
N ARG A 3 -0.36 13.50 -0.44
CA ARG A 3 -1.73 13.78 -0.93
C ARG A 3 -1.92 13.40 -2.42
N HIS A 4 -0.91 13.61 -3.25
CA HIS A 4 -0.95 13.19 -4.65
C HIS A 4 -0.94 11.67 -4.78
N GLY A 5 -0.15 10.98 -3.94
CA GLY A 5 -0.10 9.52 -3.92
C GLY A 5 -1.43 8.87 -3.57
N LEU A 6 -2.14 9.39 -2.55
CA LEU A 6 -3.46 8.86 -2.16
C LEU A 6 -4.52 9.04 -3.26
N ASN A 7 -4.53 10.21 -3.92
CA ASN A 7 -5.49 10.47 -5.00
C ASN A 7 -5.27 9.51 -6.19
N GLU A 8 -4.01 9.21 -6.54
CA GLU A 8 -3.72 8.21 -7.58
C GLU A 8 -4.15 6.79 -7.18
N LEU A 9 -4.02 6.44 -5.88
CA LEU A 9 -4.53 5.17 -5.35
C LEU A 9 -6.06 5.09 -5.38
N GLU A 10 -6.73 6.19 -5.09
CA GLU A 10 -8.20 6.29 -5.14
C GLU A 10 -8.71 6.17 -6.58
N LYS A 11 -8.09 6.88 -7.52
CA LYS A 11 -8.36 6.70 -8.97
C LYS A 11 -8.11 5.27 -9.42
N TRP A 12 -7.07 4.61 -8.91
CA TRP A 12 -6.83 3.21 -9.22
C TRP A 12 -7.94 2.29 -8.68
N LYS A 13 -8.42 2.53 -7.46
CA LYS A 13 -9.51 1.75 -6.84
C LYS A 13 -10.82 1.87 -7.63
N THR A 14 -11.15 3.05 -8.12
CA THR A 14 -12.41 3.30 -8.85
C THR A 14 -12.42 2.77 -10.28
N ARG A 15 -11.30 2.26 -10.80
CA ARG A 15 -11.25 1.71 -12.16
C ARG A 15 -11.93 0.33 -12.23
N PRO A 16 -12.92 0.14 -13.13
CA PRO A 16 -13.68 -1.12 -13.24
C PRO A 16 -12.84 -2.33 -13.68
N ARG A 17 -11.70 -2.10 -14.33
CA ARG A 17 -10.70 -3.13 -14.68
C ARG A 17 -9.32 -2.75 -14.15
N ARG A 18 -9.22 -2.54 -12.83
CA ARG A 18 -7.95 -2.16 -12.18
C ARG A 18 -6.88 -3.25 -12.40
N LYS A 19 -5.76 -2.86 -13.00
CA LYS A 19 -4.56 -3.70 -13.14
C LYS A 19 -3.69 -3.59 -11.88
N PRO A 20 -2.76 -4.52 -11.61
CA PRO A 20 -1.80 -4.37 -10.53
C PRO A 20 -1.10 -3.00 -10.59
N LEU A 21 -1.02 -2.30 -9.47
CA LEU A 21 -0.36 -1.00 -9.38
C LEU A 21 1.07 -1.17 -8.88
N VAL A 22 2.04 -0.63 -9.62
CA VAL A 22 3.46 -0.63 -9.22
C VAL A 22 3.84 0.77 -8.76
N ILE A 23 4.16 0.90 -7.47
CA ILE A 23 4.55 2.19 -6.87
C ILE A 23 6.08 2.27 -6.82
N ARG A 24 6.67 3.18 -7.62
CA ARG A 24 8.12 3.40 -7.67
C ARG A 24 8.52 4.76 -7.09
N GLY A 25 9.75 4.88 -6.61
CA GLY A 25 10.38 6.16 -6.23
C GLY A 25 11.58 5.96 -5.31
N ALA A 26 12.16 7.05 -4.81
CA ALA A 26 13.35 7.03 -3.93
C ALA A 26 13.18 6.12 -2.69
N ARG A 27 14.22 5.38 -2.30
CA ARG A 27 14.20 4.55 -1.07
C ARG A 27 13.94 5.43 0.16
N GLN A 28 13.26 4.89 1.18
CA GLN A 28 12.99 5.54 2.49
C GLN A 28 12.01 6.74 2.53
N VAL A 29 11.27 7.04 1.46
CA VAL A 29 10.30 8.16 1.44
C VAL A 29 8.89 7.84 1.97
N GLY A 30 8.70 6.74 2.71
CA GLY A 30 7.40 6.39 3.32
C GLY A 30 6.37 5.76 2.37
N LYS A 31 6.80 5.16 1.24
CA LYS A 31 5.89 4.46 0.31
C LYS A 31 5.08 3.34 0.96
N THR A 32 5.70 2.55 1.84
CA THR A 32 5.01 1.49 2.59
C THR A 32 3.88 2.04 3.44
N TRP A 33 4.14 3.18 4.12
CA TRP A 33 3.14 3.84 4.95
C TRP A 33 1.94 4.31 4.12
N LEU A 34 2.19 4.92 2.95
CA LEU A 34 1.13 5.37 2.04
C LEU A 34 0.19 4.22 1.62
N VAL A 35 0.74 3.06 1.27
CA VAL A 35 -0.06 1.90 0.84
C VAL A 35 -0.85 1.32 2.01
N ARG A 36 -0.23 1.19 3.19
CA ARG A 36 -0.91 0.69 4.39
C ARG A 36 -2.04 1.60 4.82
N GLU A 37 -1.81 2.90 4.86
CA GLU A 37 -2.82 3.86 5.27
C GLU A 37 -4.00 3.88 4.28
N PHE A 38 -3.71 3.88 2.97
CA PHE A 38 -4.74 3.73 1.95
C PHE A 38 -5.51 2.41 2.08
N ALA A 39 -4.82 1.30 2.35
CA ALA A 39 -5.46 0.01 2.54
C ALA A 39 -6.40 0.02 3.75
N ARG A 40 -5.93 0.54 4.89
CA ARG A 40 -6.69 0.64 6.14
C ARG A 40 -7.96 1.50 6.01
N THR A 41 -7.93 2.56 5.21
CA THR A 41 -9.10 3.45 5.04
C THR A 41 -10.08 2.98 3.97
N HIS A 42 -9.64 2.16 3.01
CA HIS A 42 -10.46 1.83 1.83
C HIS A 42 -10.79 0.34 1.68
N PHE A 43 -10.21 -0.55 2.48
CA PHE A 43 -10.44 -1.99 2.43
C PHE A 43 -10.55 -2.56 3.84
N GLU A 44 -11.47 -3.52 4.02
CA GLU A 44 -11.66 -4.24 5.29
C GLU A 44 -10.49 -5.19 5.58
N ASN A 45 -9.90 -5.77 4.53
CA ASN A 45 -8.84 -6.76 4.65
C ASN A 45 -7.62 -6.39 3.78
N LEU A 46 -6.42 -6.52 4.33
CA LEU A 46 -5.15 -6.28 3.65
C LEU A 46 -4.24 -7.51 3.76
N VAL A 47 -3.74 -8.00 2.63
CA VAL A 47 -2.65 -8.98 2.57
C VAL A 47 -1.40 -8.26 2.09
N GLU A 48 -0.40 -8.14 2.96
CA GLU A 48 0.91 -7.57 2.64
C GLU A 48 1.94 -8.69 2.46
N ILE A 49 2.59 -8.74 1.30
CA ILE A 49 3.69 -9.67 1.01
C ILE A 49 4.96 -8.85 0.93
N ASN A 50 5.86 -9.03 1.90
CA ASN A 50 7.18 -8.44 1.89
C ASN A 50 8.20 -9.45 1.36
N PHE A 51 8.99 -9.07 0.37
CA PHE A 51 10.05 -9.90 -0.22
C PHE A 51 11.44 -9.62 0.36
N ASP A 52 11.55 -8.71 1.34
CA ASP A 52 12.78 -8.57 2.12
C ASP A 52 12.94 -9.81 3.01
N GLY A 53 13.98 -10.60 2.74
CA GLY A 53 14.23 -11.94 3.30
C GLY A 53 14.56 -12.03 4.79
N TRP A 54 14.01 -11.15 5.63
CA TRP A 54 14.13 -11.22 7.08
C TRP A 54 12.94 -11.99 7.66
N TRP A 55 13.08 -13.31 7.71
CA TRP A 55 12.23 -14.19 8.51
C TRP A 55 12.27 -13.73 9.99
N ASN A 56 11.11 -13.47 10.59
CA ASN A 56 10.85 -13.15 12.03
C ASN A 56 10.32 -11.75 12.37
N GLN A 57 9.42 -11.17 11.58
CA GLN A 57 8.53 -10.12 12.11
C GLN A 57 7.14 -10.71 12.34
N PRO A 58 6.54 -10.61 13.56
CA PRO A 58 5.17 -11.05 13.77
C PRO A 58 4.25 -10.31 12.82
N ILE A 59 3.33 -11.05 12.18
CA ILE A 59 2.28 -10.47 11.33
C ILE A 59 1.53 -9.44 12.19
N LYS A 60 1.74 -8.15 11.88
CA LYS A 60 0.99 -7.08 12.54
C LYS A 60 -0.43 -7.12 11.99
N ALA A 61 -1.32 -7.81 12.70
CA ALA A 61 -2.75 -7.64 12.52
C ALA A 61 -3.08 -6.21 12.95
N TYR A 62 -3.32 -5.34 11.98
CA TYR A 62 -3.89 -4.03 12.25
C TYR A 62 -5.40 -4.24 12.44
N SER A 63 -5.83 -4.23 13.71
CA SER A 63 -7.23 -4.18 14.15
C SER A 63 -7.80 -2.77 14.04
#